data_AF-A0A948EFP6-F1
#
_entry.id   AF-A0A948EFP6-F1
#
_cell.length_a   1.000
_cell.length_b   1.000
_cell.length_c   1.000
_cell.angle_alpha   90.00
_cell.angle_beta   90.00
_cell.angle_gamma   90.00
#
_symmetry.space_group_name_H-M   'P 1'
#
loop_
_entity.id
_entity.type
_entity.pdbx_description
1 polymer ?
#
loop_
_entity_poly.entity_id
_entity_poly.type
_entity_poly.pdbx_seq_one_letter_code
_entity_poly.pdbx_strand_id
1 'polypeptide(L)'
;MKVLMISTDRKIFEENSAVRQRMVEYGNMTEGLHIIVLSKKVNFERRLLGGNVSVYPTSSRNKFFYIFDAIRIGRKIVNKNNLER
;
A
#
# COMPACT_ATOMS: atom_id res chain seq x y z
N MET A 1 7.50 -14.27 5.43
CA MET A 1 7.90 -12.87 5.67
C MET A 1 6.76 -11.92 5.33
N LYS A 2 6.46 -10.97 6.22
CA LYS A 2 5.49 -9.89 5.99
C LYS A 2 6.23 -8.57 5.71
N VAL A 3 5.74 -7.76 4.79
CA VAL A 3 6.42 -6.55 4.29
C VAL A 3 5.48 -5.35 4.31
N LEU A 4 5.97 -4.22 4.82
CA LEU A 4 5.34 -2.91 4.72
C LEU A 4 6.17 -2.03 3.79
N MET A 5 5.58 -1.62 2.67
CA MET A 5 6.20 -0.80 1.64
C MET A 5 5.55 0.59 1.59
N ILE A 6 6.36 1.63 1.45
CA ILE A 6 5.88 2.98 1.10
C ILE A 6 6.29 3.25 -0.35
N SER A 7 5.34 3.67 -1.19
CA SER A 7 5.54 3.86 -2.62
C SER A 7 4.90 5.17 -3.10
N THR A 8 5.42 5.71 -4.20
CA THR A 8 4.85 6.84 -4.94
C THR A 8 4.10 6.39 -6.19
N ASP A 9 4.13 5.10 -6.51
CA ASP A 9 3.59 4.57 -7.76
C ASP A 9 2.07 4.41 -7.69
N ARG A 10 1.37 5.39 -8.27
CA ARG A 10 -0.08 5.43 -8.32
C ARG A 10 -0.68 4.52 -9.40
N LYS A 11 0.13 4.06 -10.36
CA LYS A 11 -0.36 3.16 -11.42
C LYS A 11 -0.81 1.81 -10.87
N ILE A 12 -0.39 1.46 -9.66
CA ILE A 12 -0.85 0.26 -8.95
C ILE A 12 -2.39 0.20 -8.79
N PHE A 13 -3.08 1.34 -8.79
CA PHE A 13 -4.54 1.41 -8.73
C PHE A 13 -5.23 1.21 -10.08
N GLU A 14 -4.47 1.25 -11.18
CA GLU A 14 -4.97 0.98 -12.53
C GLU A 14 -4.95 -0.53 -12.78
N GLU A 15 -6.08 -1.09 -13.24
CA GLU A 15 -6.28 -2.54 -13.30
C GLU A 15 -5.31 -3.26 -14.24
N ASN A 16 -4.95 -2.63 -15.37
CA ASN A 16 -4.11 -3.21 -16.42
C ASN A 16 -2.66 -2.69 -16.39
N SER A 17 -2.21 -2.09 -15.28
CA SER A 17 -0.84 -1.60 -15.22
C SER A 17 0.17 -2.73 -14.99
N ALA A 18 1.30 -2.67 -15.69
CA ALA A 18 2.43 -3.55 -15.44
C ALA A 18 2.96 -3.45 -14.00
N VAL A 19 2.78 -2.29 -13.35
CA VAL A 19 3.13 -2.08 -11.93
C VAL A 19 2.27 -2.97 -11.03
N ARG A 20 0.96 -3.01 -11.27
CA ARG A 20 0.03 -3.83 -10.48
C ARG A 20 0.39 -5.31 -10.60
N GLN A 21 0.64 -5.80 -11.81
CA GLN A 21 1.03 -7.20 -12.05
C GLN A 21 2.32 -7.56 -11.29
N ARG A 22 3.35 -6.72 -11.40
CA ARG A 22 4.61 -6.89 -10.67
C ARG A 22 4.42 -6.96 -9.15
N MET A 23 3.57 -6.11 -8.59
CA MET A 23 3.32 -6.11 -7.14
C MET A 23 2.57 -7.36 -6.68
N VAL A 24 1.67 -7.90 -7.52
CA VAL A 24 1.01 -9.19 -7.26
C VAL A 24 2.04 -10.33 -7.26
N GLU A 25 2.95 -10.36 -8.23
CA GLU A 25 4.03 -11.36 -8.28
C GLU A 25 4.90 -11.32 -7.02
N TYR A 26 5.30 -10.13 -6.57
CA TYR A 26 6.04 -9.96 -5.31
C TYR A 26 5.22 -10.40 -4.10
N GLY A 27 3.92 -10.09 -4.10
CA GLY A 27 2.99 -10.54 -3.07
C GLY A 27 2.96 -12.05 -2.90
N ASN A 28 2.99 -12.80 -4.00
CA ASN A 28 2.97 -14.26 -4.00
C ASN A 28 4.24 -14.89 -3.38
N MET A 29 5.34 -14.13 -3.30
CA MET A 29 6.59 -14.56 -2.67
C MET A 29 6.65 -14.21 -1.17
N THR A 30 5.59 -13.59 -0.63
CA THR A 30 5.53 -13.13 0.76
C THR A 30 4.25 -13.62 1.45
N GLU A 31 4.28 -13.66 2.78
CA GLU A 31 3.07 -13.96 3.57
C GLU A 31 2.08 -12.79 3.57
N GLY A 32 2.57 -11.56 3.33
CA GLY A 32 1.77 -10.36 3.31
C GLY A 32 2.57 -9.17 2.80
N LEU A 33 2.07 -8.51 1.77
CA LEU A 33 2.67 -7.30 1.20
C LEU A 33 1.67 -6.14 1.34
N HIS A 34 1.96 -5.21 2.26
CA HIS A 34 1.16 -4.02 2.50
C HIS A 34 1.85 -2.81 1.86
N ILE A 35 1.21 -2.20 0.86
CA ILE A 35 1.77 -1.09 0.08
C ILE A 35 0.99 0.18 0.40
N ILE A 36 1.65 1.15 1.02
CA ILE A 36 1.12 2.49 1.24
C ILE A 36 1.54 3.38 0.07
N VAL A 37 0.58 3.92 -0.67
CA VAL A 37 0.82 4.76 -1.84
C VAL A 37 0.55 6.22 -1.52
N LEU A 38 1.60 7.03 -1.59
CA LEU A 38 1.54 8.47 -1.37
C LEU A 38 0.66 9.12 -2.44
N SER A 39 -0.48 9.64 -2.03
CA SER A 39 -1.49 10.19 -2.93
C SER A 39 -2.23 11.36 -2.29
N LYS A 40 -2.67 12.30 -3.13
CA LYS A 40 -3.66 13.29 -2.69
C LYS A 40 -5.00 12.60 -2.45
N LYS A 41 -5.93 13.28 -1.77
CA LYS A 41 -7.33 12.87 -1.68
C LYS A 41 -7.98 12.91 -3.07
N VAL A 42 -7.80 11.83 -3.82
CA VAL A 42 -8.44 11.49 -5.10
C VAL A 42 -9.06 10.10 -4.94
N ASN A 43 -9.89 9.66 -5.88
CA ASN A 43 -10.72 8.43 -5.87
C ASN A 43 -9.92 7.10 -5.81
N PHE A 44 -8.78 7.07 -5.13
CA PHE A 44 -8.12 5.84 -4.73
C PHE A 44 -8.72 5.36 -3.42
N GLU A 45 -9.07 4.08 -3.42
CA GLU A 45 -9.56 3.38 -2.25
C GLU A 45 -8.60 2.26 -1.88
N ARG A 46 -8.69 1.83 -0.63
CA ARG A 46 -7.99 0.63 -0.20
C ARG A 46 -8.47 -0.54 -1.04
N ARG A 47 -7.54 -1.32 -1.61
CA ARG A 47 -7.86 -2.50 -2.42
C ARG A 47 -7.00 -3.68 -2.00
N LEU A 48 -7.59 -4.86 -2.01
CA LEU A 48 -6.84 -6.10 -2.04
C LEU A 48 -6.50 -6.37 -3.51
N LEU A 49 -5.22 -6.54 -3.80
CA LEU A 49 -4.81 -7.08 -5.08
C LEU A 49 -4.73 -8.60 -4.95
N GLY A 50 -4.69 -9.31 -6.08
CA GLY A 50 -4.48 -10.76 -6.07
C GLY A 50 -3.25 -11.15 -5.25
N GLY A 51 -3.27 -12.36 -4.69
CA GLY A 51 -2.25 -12.83 -3.74
C GLY A 51 -2.42 -12.22 -2.35
N ASN A 52 -1.31 -12.09 -1.61
CA ASN A 52 -1.27 -11.56 -0.25
C ASN A 52 -1.04 -10.03 -0.21
N VAL A 53 -1.54 -9.28 -1.20
CA VAL A 53 -1.21 -7.86 -1.41
C VAL A 53 -2.36 -6.93 -1.00
N SER A 54 -2.06 -5.97 -0.13
CA SER A 54 -3.00 -4.91 0.27
C SER A 54 -2.44 -3.54 -0.08
N VAL A 55 -3.21 -2.73 -0.78
CA VAL A 55 -2.81 -1.37 -1.19
C VAL A 55 -3.63 -0.32 -0.47
N TYR A 56 -2.96 0.71 0.05
CA TYR A 56 -3.54 1.77 0.86
C TYR A 56 -3.11 3.14 0.31
N PRO A 57 -4.02 3.95 -0.22
CA PRO A 57 -3.70 5.34 -0.53
C PRO A 57 -3.58 6.15 0.76
N THR A 58 -2.64 7.11 0.83
CA THR A 58 -2.60 8.07 1.95
C THR A 58 -3.77 9.05 1.93
N SER A 59 -4.34 9.32 0.75
CA SER A 59 -5.48 10.22 0.54
C SER A 59 -5.30 11.58 1.24
N SER A 60 -4.07 12.10 1.22
CA SER A 60 -3.65 13.28 1.96
C SER A 60 -4.22 14.56 1.33
N ARG A 61 -4.52 15.57 2.15
CA ARG A 61 -5.01 16.87 1.65
C ARG A 61 -3.97 17.61 0.79
N ASN A 62 -2.70 17.50 1.15
CA ASN A 62 -1.57 18.06 0.41
C ASN A 62 -0.32 17.18 0.58
N LYS A 63 0.77 17.53 -0.13
CA LYS A 63 2.03 16.76 -0.13
C LYS A 63 2.77 16.79 1.21
N PHE A 64 2.64 17.85 2.00
CA PHE A 64 3.32 17.96 3.31
C PHE A 64 2.81 16.90 4.30
N PHE A 65 1.56 16.48 4.17
CA PHE A 65 0.98 15.45 5.03
C PHE A 65 1.26 14.00 4.58
N TYR A 66 1.93 13.78 3.44
CA TYR A 66 2.15 12.43 2.89
C TYR A 66 2.85 11.50 3.88
N ILE A 67 3.94 11.97 4.48
CA ILE A 67 4.75 11.17 5.41
C ILE A 67 3.96 10.91 6.70
N PHE A 68 3.32 11.93 7.26
CA PHE A 68 2.51 11.80 8.48
C PHE A 68 1.34 10.81 8.28
N ASP A 69 0.64 10.90 7.15
CA ASP A 69 -0.44 9.99 6.82
C ASP A 69 0.06 8.56 6.58
N ALA A 70 1.20 8.40 5.89
CA ALA A 70 1.82 7.09 5.69
C ALA A 70 2.22 6.44 7.01
N ILE A 71 2.85 7.17 7.94
CA ILE A 71 3.19 6.66 9.27
C ILE A 71 1.94 6.26 10.04
N ARG A 72 0.89 7.10 10.02
CA ARG A 72 -0.39 6.82 10.69
C ARG A 72 -1.04 5.55 10.14
N ILE A 73 -1.04 5.35 8.83
CA ILE A 73 -1.56 4.15 8.19
C ILE A 73 -0.68 2.94 8.51
N GLY A 74 0.64 3.10 8.42
CA GLY A 74 1.61 2.05 8.74
C GLY A 74 1.46 1.50 10.14
N ARG A 75 1.36 2.38 11.16
CA ARG A 75 1.11 1.96 12.55
C ARG A 75 -0.18 1.15 12.70
N LYS A 76 -1.25 1.54 12.00
CA LYS A 76 -2.51 0.77 12.00
C LYS A 76 -2.33 -0.62 11.38
N ILE A 77 -1.56 -0.73 10.31
CA ILE A 77 -1.28 -2.01 9.64
C ILE A 77 -0.43 -2.92 10.54
N VAL A 78 0.62 -2.38 11.16
CA VAL A 78 1.49 -3.11 12.08
C VAL A 78 0.71 -3.68 13.25
N ASN A 79 -0.08 -2.85 13.92
CA ASN A 79 -0.89 -3.27 15.07
C ASN A 79 -1.97 -4.30 14.69
N LYS A 80 -2.58 -4.17 13.50
CA LYS A 80 -3.66 -5.07 13.07
C LYS A 80 -3.16 -6.43 12.61
N ASN A 81 -1.98 -6.50 11.99
CA ASN A 81 -1.48 -7.73 11.36
C ASN A 81 -0.33 -8.38 12.14
N ASN A 82 -0.03 -7.88 13.35
CA ASN A 82 1.09 -8.31 14.18
C ASN A 82 2.37 -8.45 13.35
N LEU A 83 2.74 -7.37 12.64
CA LEU A 83 3.95 -7.35 11.79
C LEU A 83 5.25 -7.40 12.61
N GLU A 84 5.17 -7.29 13.94
CA GLU A 84 6.31 -7.27 14.88
C GLU A 84 6.80 -8.66 15.31
N ARG A 85 6.14 -9.75 14.89
CA ARG A 85 6.49 -11.14 15.22
C ARG A 85 6.67 -11.99 13.98
#